data_AF-A0A9E5YFC7-F1
#
_entry.id   AF-A0A9E5YFC7-F1
#
_cell.length_a   1.000
_cell.length_b   1.000
_cell.length_c   1.000
_cell.angle_alpha   90.00
_cell.angle_beta   90.00
_cell.angle_gamma   90.00
#
_symmetry.space_group_name_H-M   'P 1'
#
loop_
_entity.id
_entity.type
_entity.pdbx_description
1 polymer ?
#
loop_
_entity_poly.entity_id
_entity_poly.type
_entity_poly.pdbx_seq_one_letter_code
_entity_poly.pdbx_strand_id
1 'polypeptide(L)'
;MAKNKKNSSMKKKKSIRTKDTAPKAVVQTKNDDKTAAKKAAVLGTEKKSRLPLFAMIAGAALIMGAAYYFVPTNGQRTLAAPSQTSSAVPVSQISQVTYPVDLFADGKARFFEYKGSETTIKYFILKSSDGIIRAAYDACDVCWPAGKGYYQDGDYMVCRNCGRRFASVLVNVVEGGCNPAPLTRSIENDNLVIKVNDILNGKQYFDFSKRT
;
A
#
# COMPACT_ATOMS: atom_id res chain seq x y z
N MET A 1 -0.48 67.93 5.40
CA MET A 1 -1.58 68.68 4.76
C MET A 1 -2.89 68.03 5.18
N ALA A 2 -3.48 68.40 6.33
CA ALA A 2 -4.62 69.33 6.49
C ALA A 2 -5.84 68.90 5.65
N LYS A 3 -6.97 68.47 6.23
CA LYS A 3 -8.05 69.22 6.91
C LYS A 3 -8.78 68.21 7.83
N ASN A 4 -9.06 68.37 9.15
CA ASN A 4 -9.64 69.42 9.99
C ASN A 4 -11.08 69.85 9.61
N LYS A 5 -12.08 69.36 10.36
CA LYS A 5 -12.96 70.20 11.21
C LYS A 5 -13.98 69.35 12.00
N LYS A 6 -13.86 69.41 13.32
CA LYS A 6 -14.93 69.14 14.29
C LYS A 6 -15.90 70.34 14.33
N ASN A 7 -17.16 70.07 14.64
CA ASN A 7 -18.07 70.80 15.54
C ASN A 7 -19.51 70.70 15.03
N SER A 8 -20.56 70.80 15.82
CA SER A 8 -20.86 70.60 17.24
C SER A 8 -22.31 71.07 17.39
N SER A 9 -23.07 70.37 18.23
CA SER A 9 -24.12 70.93 19.08
C SER A 9 -25.48 71.36 18.52
N MET A 10 -26.49 70.74 19.16
CA MET A 10 -27.61 71.39 19.86
C MET A 10 -28.75 71.96 18.99
N LYS A 11 -30.03 71.88 19.34
CA LYS A 11 -30.71 71.66 20.64
C LYS A 11 -32.22 71.50 20.37
N LYS A 12 -32.89 70.65 21.17
CA LYS A 12 -34.23 70.83 21.80
C LYS A 12 -35.46 70.99 20.87
N LYS A 13 -36.69 70.55 21.21
CA LYS A 13 -37.31 69.99 22.42
C LYS A 13 -38.72 69.48 22.04
N LYS A 14 -39.14 68.39 22.71
CA LYS A 14 -40.47 68.10 23.32
C LYS A 14 -41.76 68.23 22.49
N SER A 15 -42.54 67.14 22.46
CA SER A 15 -43.89 67.04 23.08
C SER A 15 -44.39 65.58 22.94
N ILE A 16 -44.38 64.75 23.99
CA ILE A 16 -45.49 64.36 24.89
C ILE A 16 -46.56 63.42 24.27
N ARG A 17 -46.68 62.25 24.94
CA ARG A 17 -47.85 61.40 25.26
C ARG A 17 -48.18 60.11 24.46
N THR A 18 -48.40 59.07 25.31
CA THR A 18 -49.37 57.96 25.25
C THR A 18 -49.15 56.88 24.19
N LYS A 19 -48.76 55.65 24.57
CA LYS A 19 -49.52 54.55 25.22
C LYS A 19 -50.04 53.55 24.17
N ASP A 20 -49.62 52.31 24.38
CA ASP A 20 -50.38 51.07 24.21
C ASP A 20 -50.65 50.52 22.79
N THR A 21 -50.03 49.34 22.58
CA THR A 21 -50.57 48.14 21.90
C THR A 21 -50.62 48.11 20.36
N ALA A 22 -49.63 47.46 19.75
CA ALA A 22 -49.64 47.05 18.35
C ALA A 22 -50.36 45.70 18.16
N PRO A 23 -51.17 45.52 17.10
CA PRO A 23 -51.83 44.26 16.80
C PRO A 23 -50.93 43.29 16.01
N LYS A 24 -51.17 42.00 16.26
CA LYS A 24 -50.58 40.84 15.57
C LYS A 24 -50.93 40.85 14.07
N ALA A 25 -49.94 40.59 13.22
CA ALA A 25 -50.14 40.11 11.85
C ALA A 25 -49.40 38.79 11.66
N VAL A 26 -50.14 37.78 11.22
CA VAL A 26 -49.77 36.37 11.10
C VAL A 26 -48.92 36.18 9.84
N VAL A 27 -47.75 35.55 10.00
CA VAL A 27 -46.88 35.08 8.92
C VAL A 27 -47.24 33.63 8.62
N GLN A 28 -47.82 33.35 7.45
CA GLN A 28 -48.08 31.99 6.95
C GLN A 28 -46.85 31.45 6.20
N THR A 29 -46.31 30.33 6.67
CA THR A 29 -45.15 29.62 6.13
C THR A 29 -45.54 28.61 5.04
N LYS A 30 -45.06 28.79 3.81
CA LYS A 30 -45.03 27.78 2.74
C LYS A 30 -43.88 26.82 3.00
N ASN A 31 -44.10 25.64 3.62
CA ASN A 31 -43.09 24.57 3.65
C ASN A 31 -43.63 23.14 3.87
N ASP A 32 -44.95 22.89 3.79
CA ASP A 32 -45.51 21.57 4.13
C ASP A 32 -45.74 20.62 2.93
N ASP A 33 -45.56 21.08 1.68
CA ASP A 33 -45.86 20.27 0.48
C ASP A 33 -44.72 19.33 0.02
N LYS A 34 -43.51 19.41 0.58
CA LYS A 34 -42.38 18.54 0.17
C LYS A 34 -42.22 17.26 0.98
N THR A 35 -43.01 17.08 2.03
CA THR A 35 -42.84 15.97 2.99
C THR A 35 -43.81 14.81 2.75
N ALA A 36 -44.89 15.03 1.97
CA ALA A 36 -45.85 14.00 1.59
C ALA A 36 -45.38 13.12 0.41
N ALA A 37 -44.61 13.67 -0.53
CA ALA A 37 -44.13 12.94 -1.72
C ALA A 37 -43.00 11.93 -1.43
N LYS A 38 -42.34 12.01 -0.27
CA LYS A 38 -41.23 11.09 0.10
C LYS A 38 -41.67 9.83 0.84
N LYS A 39 -42.95 9.73 1.24
CA LYS A 39 -43.48 8.56 1.98
C LYS A 39 -44.10 7.50 1.08
N ALA A 40 -44.44 7.82 -0.18
CA ALA A 40 -45.04 6.88 -1.14
C ALA A 40 -44.02 6.03 -1.91
N ALA A 41 -42.72 6.33 -1.82
CA ALA A 41 -41.66 5.57 -2.51
C ALA A 41 -41.22 4.29 -1.75
N VAL A 42 -41.68 4.09 -0.52
CA VAL A 42 -41.17 3.02 0.37
C VAL A 42 -42.10 1.79 0.44
N LEU A 43 -43.30 1.84 -0.15
CA LEU A 43 -44.29 0.75 -0.06
C LEU A 43 -44.75 0.21 -1.43
N GLY A 44 -43.81 0.05 -2.36
CA GLY A 44 -44.04 -0.73 -3.58
C GLY A 44 -43.87 -2.23 -3.32
N THR A 45 -44.92 -2.90 -2.82
CA THR A 45 -44.98 -4.37 -2.75
C THR A 45 -45.63 -4.94 -4.00
N GLU A 46 -44.83 -5.18 -5.05
CA GLU A 46 -45.20 -6.04 -6.18
C GLU A 46 -44.80 -7.49 -5.85
N LYS A 47 -45.78 -8.32 -5.49
CA LYS A 47 -45.60 -9.72 -5.10
C LYS A 47 -45.37 -10.61 -6.33
N LYS A 48 -44.17 -10.58 -6.92
CA LYS A 48 -43.76 -11.50 -8.00
C LYS A 48 -43.23 -12.81 -7.40
N SER A 49 -43.86 -13.95 -7.72
CA SER A 49 -43.59 -15.23 -7.06
C SER A 49 -42.13 -15.67 -7.23
N ARG A 50 -41.51 -16.15 -6.15
CA ARG A 50 -40.10 -16.58 -6.08
C ARG A 50 -39.87 -18.00 -6.62
N LEU A 51 -40.91 -18.59 -7.21
CA LEU A 51 -40.92 -19.97 -7.71
C LEU A 51 -40.00 -20.23 -8.92
N PRO A 52 -39.84 -19.33 -9.91
CA PRO A 52 -38.96 -19.61 -11.06
C PRO A 52 -37.47 -19.50 -10.72
N LEU A 53 -37.09 -18.85 -9.62
CA LEU A 53 -35.69 -18.69 -9.22
C LEU A 53 -35.13 -19.96 -8.57
N PHE A 54 -35.91 -20.62 -7.71
CA PHE A 54 -35.49 -21.89 -7.09
C PHE A 54 -35.41 -23.05 -8.10
N ALA A 55 -36.29 -23.06 -9.11
CA ALA A 55 -36.25 -24.06 -10.18
C ALA A 55 -34.97 -23.97 -11.03
N MET A 56 -34.47 -22.74 -11.29
CA MET A 56 -33.24 -22.54 -12.07
C MET A 56 -31.98 -22.98 -11.31
N ILE A 57 -31.93 -22.76 -9.99
CA ILE A 57 -30.78 -23.19 -9.16
C ILE A 57 -30.73 -24.71 -9.05
N ALA A 58 -31.88 -25.37 -8.87
CA ALA A 58 -31.95 -26.84 -8.84
C ALA A 58 -31.53 -27.47 -10.17
N GLY A 59 -31.91 -26.86 -11.31
CA GLY A 59 -31.47 -27.29 -12.63
C GLY A 59 -29.96 -27.21 -12.83
N ALA A 60 -29.32 -26.11 -12.41
CA ALA A 60 -27.87 -25.93 -12.55
C ALA A 60 -27.05 -26.93 -11.69
N ALA A 61 -27.52 -27.26 -10.49
CA ALA A 61 -26.86 -28.23 -9.61
C ALA A 61 -26.89 -29.67 -10.19
N LEU A 62 -28.00 -30.06 -10.83
CA LEU A 62 -28.12 -31.37 -11.47
C LEU A 62 -27.20 -31.51 -12.70
N ILE A 63 -27.01 -30.43 -13.47
CA ILE A 63 -26.12 -30.44 -14.64
C ILE A 63 -24.64 -30.54 -14.20
N MET A 64 -24.23 -29.82 -13.14
CA MET A 64 -22.87 -29.97 -12.58
C MET A 64 -22.61 -31.36 -12.00
N GLY A 65 -23.61 -31.96 -11.32
CA GLY A 65 -23.49 -33.31 -10.79
C GLY A 65 -23.33 -34.37 -11.88
N ALA A 66 -24.08 -34.25 -12.99
CA ALA A 66 -23.95 -35.15 -14.13
C ALA A 66 -22.60 -34.99 -14.85
N ALA A 67 -22.07 -33.77 -14.98
CA ALA A 67 -20.77 -33.53 -15.60
C ALA A 67 -19.60 -34.15 -14.81
N TYR A 68 -19.69 -34.19 -13.47
CA TYR A 68 -18.70 -34.86 -12.62
C TYR A 68 -18.65 -36.39 -12.84
N TYR A 69 -19.81 -37.01 -13.07
CA TYR A 69 -19.91 -38.45 -13.32
C TYR A 69 -19.31 -38.91 -14.65
N PHE A 70 -19.15 -38.01 -15.62
CA PHE A 70 -18.61 -38.31 -16.93
C PHE A 70 -17.14 -37.92 -17.11
N VAL A 71 -16.42 -37.48 -16.06
CA VAL A 71 -14.98 -37.20 -16.15
C VAL A 71 -14.21 -38.54 -16.18
N PRO A 72 -13.61 -38.95 -17.31
CA PRO A 72 -12.81 -40.17 -17.34
C PRO A 72 -11.51 -39.94 -16.57
N THR A 73 -11.32 -40.65 -15.46
CA THR A 73 -10.06 -40.71 -14.73
C THR A 73 -9.03 -41.51 -15.54
N ASN A 74 -8.45 -40.88 -16.57
CA ASN A 74 -7.36 -41.45 -17.36
C ASN A 74 -6.08 -41.44 -16.52
N GLY A 75 -5.91 -42.48 -15.69
CA GLY A 75 -4.68 -42.77 -14.98
C GLY A 75 -3.59 -43.20 -15.96
N GLN A 76 -2.81 -42.24 -16.44
CA GLN A 76 -1.61 -42.51 -17.22
C GLN A 76 -0.52 -43.12 -16.32
N ARG A 77 -0.25 -44.40 -16.57
CA ARG A 77 0.98 -45.09 -16.19
C ARG A 77 2.16 -44.34 -16.80
N THR A 78 2.92 -43.64 -15.97
CA THR A 78 4.22 -43.12 -16.38
C THR A 78 5.26 -44.19 -16.10
N LEU A 79 5.82 -44.71 -17.19
CA LEU A 79 6.94 -45.64 -17.18
C LEU A 79 8.14 -44.99 -16.48
N ALA A 80 8.87 -45.80 -15.72
CA ALA A 80 10.09 -45.40 -15.03
C ALA A 80 11.09 -44.75 -16.01
N ALA A 81 11.41 -43.49 -15.77
CA ALA A 81 12.58 -42.85 -16.36
C ALA A 81 13.84 -43.33 -15.62
N PRO A 82 14.97 -43.52 -16.32
CA PRO A 82 16.21 -43.98 -15.71
C PRO A 82 16.71 -42.94 -14.71
N SER A 83 17.10 -43.41 -13.53
CA SER A 83 17.73 -42.64 -12.47
C SER A 83 18.98 -41.92 -13.01
N GLN A 84 18.82 -40.66 -13.37
CA GLN A 84 19.94 -39.75 -13.44
C GLN A 84 20.31 -39.45 -11.99
N THR A 85 21.44 -40.00 -11.57
CA THR A 85 22.18 -39.60 -10.38
C THR A 85 22.41 -38.09 -10.47
N SER A 86 21.48 -37.32 -9.90
CA SER A 86 21.68 -35.91 -9.66
C SER A 86 22.73 -35.83 -8.58
N SER A 87 23.99 -35.68 -8.98
CA SER A 87 25.06 -35.21 -8.13
C SER A 87 24.54 -34.00 -7.37
N ALA A 88 24.41 -34.13 -6.06
CA ALA A 88 24.14 -33.00 -5.19
C ALA A 88 25.22 -31.96 -5.46
N VAL A 89 24.86 -30.84 -6.08
CA VAL A 89 25.75 -29.70 -6.18
C VAL A 89 26.00 -29.25 -4.75
N PRO A 90 27.25 -29.26 -4.25
CA PRO A 90 27.52 -28.76 -2.92
C PRO A 90 27.05 -27.30 -2.87
N VAL A 91 26.37 -26.93 -1.79
CA VAL A 91 25.85 -25.57 -1.48
C VAL A 91 26.95 -24.48 -1.47
N SER A 92 28.18 -24.82 -1.84
CA SER A 92 29.38 -23.97 -1.84
C SER A 92 29.77 -23.39 -3.22
N GLN A 93 28.89 -23.32 -4.21
CA GLN A 93 29.26 -22.91 -5.59
C GLN A 93 28.54 -21.67 -6.13
N ILE A 94 27.60 -21.07 -5.40
CA ILE A 94 26.96 -19.83 -5.85
C ILE A 94 27.80 -18.63 -5.39
N SER A 95 28.55 -18.02 -6.31
CA SER A 95 29.36 -16.83 -6.04
C SER A 95 28.56 -15.52 -6.16
N GLN A 96 27.41 -15.54 -6.84
CA GLN A 96 26.56 -14.38 -7.09
C GLN A 96 25.09 -14.75 -7.24
N VAL A 97 24.21 -13.80 -6.96
CA VAL A 97 22.79 -13.85 -7.29
C VAL A 97 22.50 -12.89 -8.44
N THR A 98 21.53 -13.24 -9.29
CA THR A 98 21.16 -12.45 -10.46
C THR A 98 19.66 -12.23 -10.52
N TYR A 99 19.26 -11.05 -11.01
CA TYR A 99 17.86 -10.67 -11.20
C TYR A 99 17.69 -10.00 -12.56
N PRO A 100 16.70 -10.42 -13.38
CA PRO A 100 16.38 -9.70 -14.61
C PRO A 100 16.06 -8.24 -14.31
N VAL A 101 16.60 -7.30 -15.07
CA VAL A 101 16.37 -5.86 -14.83
C VAL A 101 14.89 -5.48 -14.94
N ASP A 102 14.13 -6.18 -15.78
CA ASP A 102 12.69 -5.97 -15.97
C ASP A 102 11.85 -6.25 -14.72
N LEU A 103 12.37 -7.03 -13.77
CA LEU A 103 11.72 -7.27 -12.48
C LEU A 103 11.47 -5.97 -11.69
N PHE A 104 12.25 -4.94 -11.98
CA PHE A 104 12.22 -3.63 -11.32
C PHE A 104 11.63 -2.52 -12.21
N ALA A 105 11.10 -2.85 -13.38
CA ALA A 105 10.61 -1.86 -14.35
C ALA A 105 9.44 -1.00 -13.82
N ASP A 106 8.64 -1.54 -12.90
CA ASP A 106 7.51 -0.85 -12.26
C ASP A 106 7.92 0.13 -11.13
N GLY A 107 9.23 0.23 -10.86
CA GLY A 107 9.78 1.05 -9.78
C GLY A 107 9.42 0.57 -8.37
N LYS A 108 8.79 -0.61 -8.24
CA LYS A 108 8.43 -1.16 -6.93
C LYS A 108 9.61 -1.90 -6.30
N ALA A 109 9.85 -1.60 -5.03
CA ALA A 109 10.86 -2.28 -4.25
C ALA A 109 10.49 -3.76 -4.10
N ARG A 110 11.45 -4.63 -4.42
CA ARG A 110 11.40 -6.06 -4.14
C ARG A 110 12.31 -6.35 -2.95
N PHE A 111 11.83 -7.18 -2.04
CA PHE A 111 12.55 -7.57 -0.83
C PHE A 111 13.00 -9.02 -0.98
N PHE A 112 14.26 -9.28 -0.68
CA PHE A 112 14.91 -10.57 -0.82
C PHE A 112 15.57 -10.98 0.48
N GLU A 113 15.76 -12.29 0.64
CA GLU A 113 16.47 -12.87 1.76
C GLU A 113 17.54 -13.82 1.23
N TYR A 114 18.75 -13.70 1.76
CA TYR A 114 19.83 -14.66 1.55
C TYR A 114 20.07 -15.41 2.86
N LYS A 115 19.85 -16.74 2.82
CA LYS A 115 20.08 -17.62 3.96
C LYS A 115 21.56 -17.98 4.03
N GLY A 116 22.33 -17.24 4.82
CA GLY A 116 23.69 -17.62 5.19
C GLY A 116 23.71 -18.77 6.19
N SER A 117 24.90 -19.26 6.53
CA SER A 117 25.09 -20.31 7.53
C SER A 117 24.68 -19.87 8.94
N GLU A 118 24.96 -18.62 9.31
CA GLU A 118 24.76 -18.09 10.66
C GLU A 118 23.53 -17.18 10.78
N THR A 119 23.24 -16.40 9.73
CA THR A 119 22.16 -15.41 9.74
C THR A 119 21.51 -15.27 8.37
N THR A 120 20.26 -14.84 8.37
CA THR A 120 19.53 -14.47 7.15
C THR A 120 19.72 -12.99 6.89
N ILE A 121 20.33 -12.66 5.75
CA ILE A 121 20.54 -11.28 5.31
C ILE A 121 19.34 -10.83 4.48
N LYS A 122 18.71 -9.72 4.86
CA LYS A 122 17.61 -9.13 4.11
C LYS A 122 18.08 -7.91 3.34
N TYR A 123 17.62 -7.75 2.12
CA TYR A 123 17.93 -6.59 1.28
C TYR A 123 16.76 -6.28 0.37
N PHE A 124 16.71 -5.05 -0.14
CA PHE A 124 15.72 -4.64 -1.10
C PHE A 124 16.37 -4.04 -2.34
N ILE A 125 15.64 -4.12 -3.44
CA ILE A 125 16.08 -3.63 -4.75
C ILE A 125 14.91 -2.89 -5.40
N LEU A 126 15.17 -1.71 -5.95
CA LEU A 126 14.20 -0.92 -6.71
C LEU A 126 14.87 -0.18 -7.86
N LYS A 127 14.11 0.11 -8.91
CA LYS A 127 14.48 1.14 -9.88
C LYS A 127 13.98 2.49 -9.37
N SER A 128 14.89 3.42 -9.08
CA SER A 128 14.53 4.77 -8.64
C SER A 128 13.97 5.61 -9.79
N SER A 129 13.41 6.77 -9.45
CA SER A 129 12.80 7.70 -10.40
C SER A 129 13.76 8.27 -11.47
N ASP A 130 15.08 8.20 -11.23
CA ASP A 130 16.13 8.52 -12.20
C ASP A 130 16.47 7.36 -13.16
N GLY A 131 15.78 6.22 -13.05
CA GLY A 131 15.96 5.06 -13.90
C GLY A 131 17.07 4.10 -13.46
N ILE A 132 17.78 4.37 -12.35
CA ILE A 132 18.87 3.54 -11.86
C ILE A 132 18.34 2.43 -10.95
N ILE A 133 18.85 1.20 -11.11
CA ILE A 133 18.53 0.09 -10.19
C ILE A 133 19.45 0.16 -8.96
N ARG A 134 18.83 0.26 -7.78
CA ARG A 134 19.48 0.46 -6.49
C ARG A 134 19.19 -0.74 -5.60
N ALA A 135 20.21 -1.18 -4.87
CA ALA A 135 20.10 -2.24 -3.88
C ALA A 135 20.62 -1.72 -2.54
N ALA A 136 19.98 -2.10 -1.44
CA ALA A 136 20.46 -1.78 -0.10
C ALA A 136 20.07 -2.91 0.85
N TYR A 137 20.82 -3.08 1.93
CA TYR A 137 20.37 -3.92 3.02
C TYR A 137 19.06 -3.38 3.58
N ASP A 138 18.21 -4.28 4.07
CA ASP A 138 16.99 -3.91 4.77
C ASP A 138 17.27 -3.49 6.22
N ALA A 139 18.29 -2.63 6.39
CA ALA A 139 18.84 -2.15 7.65
C ALA A 139 19.65 -0.85 7.47
N CYS A 140 20.03 -0.22 8.58
CA CYS A 140 20.99 0.90 8.62
C CYS A 140 21.77 0.86 9.93
N ASP A 141 22.85 1.64 10.01
CA ASP A 141 23.76 1.68 11.16
C ASP A 141 23.08 1.96 12.49
N VAL A 142 21.98 2.71 12.47
CA VAL A 142 21.28 3.15 13.68
C VAL A 142 20.11 2.24 14.06
N CYS A 143 19.26 1.86 13.09
CA CYS A 143 17.98 1.21 13.40
C CYS A 143 18.01 -0.32 13.28
N TRP A 144 19.12 -0.91 12.81
CA TRP A 144 19.21 -2.35 12.64
C TRP A 144 18.88 -3.15 13.91
N PRO A 145 19.18 -2.72 15.16
CA PRO A 145 18.83 -3.51 16.35
C PRO A 145 17.32 -3.72 16.51
N ALA A 146 16.47 -2.89 15.90
CA ALA A 146 15.02 -3.11 15.94
C ALA A 146 14.57 -4.23 14.97
N GLY A 147 15.37 -4.55 13.95
CA GLY A 147 15.07 -5.58 12.95
C GLY A 147 13.79 -5.34 12.13
N LYS A 148 13.36 -4.08 11.99
CA LYS A 148 12.11 -3.74 11.30
C LYS A 148 12.28 -3.42 9.82
N GLY A 149 13.49 -3.09 9.36
CA GLY A 149 13.74 -2.79 7.95
C GLY A 149 12.92 -1.61 7.39
N TYR A 150 12.58 -1.70 6.12
CA TYR A 150 11.98 -0.63 5.31
C TYR A 150 10.68 -1.05 4.62
N TYR A 151 9.98 -0.06 4.10
CA TYR A 151 8.93 -0.21 3.10
C TYR A 151 9.02 0.93 2.09
N GLN A 152 8.41 0.74 0.92
CA GLN A 152 8.31 1.81 -0.06
C GLN A 152 6.99 2.57 0.12
N ASP A 153 7.06 3.89 0.05
CA ASP A 153 5.92 4.80 -0.03
C ASP A 153 6.18 5.88 -1.09
N GLY A 154 5.51 5.76 -2.23
CA GLY A 154 5.80 6.57 -3.41
C GLY A 154 7.26 6.40 -3.86
N ASP A 155 7.95 7.53 -4.02
CA ASP A 155 9.38 7.57 -4.40
C ASP A 155 10.34 7.53 -3.18
N TYR A 156 9.85 7.08 -2.02
CA TYR A 156 10.64 7.02 -0.79
C TYR A 156 10.73 5.59 -0.26
N MET A 157 11.90 5.24 0.26
CA MET A 157 12.05 4.14 1.21
C MET A 157 11.88 4.70 2.61
N VAL A 158 11.06 4.06 3.44
CA VAL A 158 10.70 4.54 4.77
C VAL A 158 11.11 3.50 5.82
N CYS A 159 11.89 3.92 6.80
CA CYS A 159 12.32 3.03 7.88
C CYS A 159 11.11 2.71 8.79
N ARG A 160 10.82 1.43 8.99
CA ARG A 160 9.73 0.98 9.87
C ARG A 160 9.99 1.25 11.35
N ASN A 161 11.24 1.54 11.73
CA ASN A 161 11.58 1.83 13.12
C ASN A 161 11.41 3.32 13.47
N CYS A 162 12.07 4.21 12.72
CA CYS A 162 12.11 5.64 13.04
C CYS A 162 11.25 6.53 12.14
N GLY A 163 10.61 5.98 11.10
CA GLY A 163 9.72 6.72 10.20
C GLY A 163 10.42 7.67 9.22
N ARG A 164 11.76 7.79 9.27
CA ARG A 164 12.52 8.61 8.31
C ARG A 164 12.30 8.10 6.89
N ARG A 165 12.21 9.06 5.96
CA ARG A 165 11.98 8.85 4.53
C ARG A 165 13.27 9.15 3.76
N PHE A 166 13.60 8.27 2.82
CA PHE A 166 14.81 8.35 2.00
C PHE A 166 14.37 8.35 0.54
N ALA A 167 14.68 9.42 -0.20
CA ALA A 167 14.36 9.49 -1.62
C ALA A 167 15.05 8.32 -2.34
N SER A 168 14.32 7.66 -3.25
CA SER A 168 14.82 6.46 -3.96
C SER A 168 16.16 6.73 -4.64
N VAL A 169 16.32 7.90 -5.26
CA VAL A 169 17.53 8.38 -5.94
C VAL A 169 18.75 8.55 -5.03
N LEU A 170 18.57 8.54 -3.71
CA LEU A 170 19.67 8.59 -2.74
C LEU A 170 20.00 7.22 -2.13
N VAL A 171 19.15 6.21 -2.36
CA VAL A 171 19.42 4.83 -1.91
C VAL A 171 20.71 4.34 -2.58
N ASN A 172 21.68 3.90 -1.78
CA ASN A 172 22.98 3.46 -2.28
C ASN A 172 23.73 4.56 -3.07
N VAL A 173 23.60 5.81 -2.60
CA VAL A 173 24.43 6.96 -2.97
C VAL A 173 24.84 7.70 -1.69
N VAL A 174 23.88 7.92 -0.79
CA VAL A 174 24.15 8.43 0.56
C VAL A 174 24.20 7.25 1.52
N GLU A 175 25.29 7.18 2.27
CA GLU A 175 25.57 6.13 3.24
C GLU A 175 25.74 6.70 4.65
N GLY A 176 25.76 5.81 5.65
CA GLY A 176 25.96 6.18 7.04
C GLY A 176 24.67 6.55 7.79
N GLY A 177 24.69 6.27 9.09
CA GLY A 177 23.67 6.71 10.04
C GLY A 177 22.31 6.04 9.79
N CYS A 178 21.28 6.85 9.56
CA CYS A 178 19.93 6.33 9.33
C CYS A 178 19.65 5.91 7.87
N ASN A 179 20.53 6.20 6.91
CA ASN A 179 20.30 5.84 5.51
C ASN A 179 20.32 4.32 5.31
N PRO A 180 19.51 3.75 4.39
CA PRO A 180 19.62 2.34 4.03
C PRO A 180 21.08 1.99 3.67
N ALA A 181 21.64 0.99 4.34
CA ALA A 181 23.04 0.64 4.15
C ALA A 181 23.26 0.09 2.71
N PRO A 182 24.26 0.59 1.96
CA PRO A 182 24.43 0.25 0.55
C PRO A 182 24.82 -1.22 0.35
N LEU A 183 24.22 -1.86 -0.65
CA LEU A 183 24.62 -3.18 -1.15
C LEU A 183 25.19 -3.06 -2.57
N THR A 184 26.44 -3.47 -2.76
CA THR A 184 27.12 -3.42 -4.06
C THR A 184 26.37 -4.22 -5.12
N ARG A 185 26.28 -3.67 -6.34
CA ARG A 185 25.65 -4.31 -7.50
C ARG A 185 26.33 -3.91 -8.81
N SER A 186 26.18 -4.73 -9.84
CA SER A 186 26.48 -4.40 -11.24
C SER A 186 25.30 -4.75 -12.14
N ILE A 187 25.29 -4.22 -13.37
CA ILE A 187 24.40 -4.68 -14.44
C ILE A 187 25.25 -5.41 -15.48
N GLU A 188 24.91 -6.66 -15.77
CA GLU A 188 25.60 -7.52 -16.73
C GLU A 188 24.55 -8.29 -17.53
N ASN A 189 24.56 -8.20 -18.87
CA ASN A 189 23.66 -8.95 -19.75
C ASN A 189 22.18 -8.89 -19.32
N ASP A 190 21.64 -7.67 -19.15
CA ASP A 190 20.26 -7.43 -18.70
C ASP A 190 19.88 -8.05 -17.35
N ASN A 191 20.90 -8.36 -16.53
CA ASN A 191 20.72 -8.81 -15.16
C ASN A 191 21.41 -7.87 -14.19
N LEU A 192 20.73 -7.56 -13.09
CA LEU A 192 21.37 -7.05 -11.89
C LEU A 192 22.10 -8.19 -11.19
N VAL A 193 23.40 -8.01 -10.98
CA VAL A 193 24.28 -8.99 -10.34
C VAL A 193 24.70 -8.47 -8.97
N ILE A 194 24.60 -9.33 -7.95
CA ILE A 194 25.07 -9.05 -6.60
C ILE A 194 25.93 -10.23 -6.17
N LYS A 195 27.19 -9.97 -5.77
CA LYS A 195 28.07 -11.04 -5.28
C LYS A 195 27.57 -11.51 -3.92
N VAL A 196 27.62 -12.82 -3.70
CA VAL A 196 27.24 -13.42 -2.41
C VAL A 196 28.10 -12.86 -1.27
N ASN A 197 29.39 -12.63 -1.52
CA ASN A 197 30.28 -12.03 -0.53
C ASN A 197 29.82 -10.61 -0.14
N ASP A 198 29.35 -9.81 -1.09
CA ASP A 198 28.80 -8.49 -0.80
C ASP A 198 27.57 -8.61 0.08
N ILE A 199 26.65 -9.54 -0.19
CA ILE A 199 25.49 -9.77 0.70
C ILE A 199 25.94 -10.16 2.11
N LEU A 200 26.91 -11.06 2.24
CA LEU A 200 27.39 -11.57 3.52
C LEU A 200 28.13 -10.49 4.35
N ASN A 201 28.73 -9.48 3.72
CA ASN A 201 29.35 -8.35 4.43
C ASN A 201 28.34 -7.57 5.31
N GLY A 202 27.04 -7.65 4.99
CA GLY A 202 25.97 -7.04 5.79
C GLY A 202 25.63 -7.77 7.08
N LYS A 203 26.27 -8.91 7.40
CA LYS A 203 25.90 -9.77 8.55
C LYS A 203 25.73 -9.06 9.88
N GLN A 204 26.53 -8.02 10.13
CA GLN A 204 26.47 -7.23 11.35
C GLN A 204 25.10 -6.56 11.59
N TYR A 205 24.37 -6.20 10.53
CA TYR A 205 23.04 -5.61 10.63
C TYR A 205 21.94 -6.62 10.99
N PHE A 206 22.25 -7.91 10.94
CA PHE A 206 21.31 -9.01 11.14
C PHE A 206 21.74 -9.93 12.30
N ASP A 207 22.71 -9.49 13.10
CA ASP A 207 23.13 -10.17 14.33
C ASP A 207 22.35 -9.66 15.54
N PHE A 208 21.13 -10.16 15.69
CA PHE A 208 20.21 -9.73 16.73
C PHE A 208 20.53 -10.27 18.13
N SER A 209 21.50 -11.17 18.25
CA SER A 209 21.98 -11.64 19.56
C SER A 209 22.64 -10.51 20.36
N LYS A 210 23.10 -9.46 19.67
CA LYS A 210 23.75 -8.28 20.25
C LYS A 210 22.80 -7.15 20.67
N ARG A 211 21.48 -7.40 20.67
CA ARG A 211 20.47 -6.45 21.16
C ARG A 211 20.50 -6.45 22.70
N THR A 212 21.39 -5.67 23.29
CA THR A 212 21.40 -5.38 24.74
C THR A 212 20.62 -4.11 25.05
#